data_AF-A0A7C7Y9W5-F1
#
_entry.id   AF-A0A7C7Y9W5-F1
#
_cell.length_a   1.000
_cell.length_b   1.000
_cell.length_c   1.000
_cell.angle_alpha   90.00
_cell.angle_beta   90.00
_cell.angle_gamma   90.00
#
_symmetry.space_group_name_H-M   'P 1'
#
loop_
_entity.id
_entity.type
_entity.pdbx_description
1 polymer ?
#
loop_
_entity_poly.entity_id
_entity_poly.type
_entity_poly.pdbx_seq_one_letter_code
_entity_poly.pdbx_strand_id
1 'polypeptide(L)'
;MQRHKRGAVFLFIALLVLNPWAAVLVSANGTTGSVNVFAGGFSNVEVNLQGSTTNNTSAIEIPRNVTFNSASFLIEADASETSPGSVWLDIDQDGSNEWAFTGTGYGNFAHQNTFNDSSTYKVLPSNGSNWSTSDPILLPHSASLYTADMNMSFSPQLSGGMLQVGQLLDMVIGDVNNDSNDDVVLLSNSNNTIGIGSNNSTGVGSNNSTGISTAISIVTWNATSGLTNTSWVSTCDNATYS
;
A
#
# COMPACT_ATOMS: atom_id res chain seq x y z
N MET A 1 73.84 -58.87 25.58
CA MET A 1 73.48 -57.42 25.54
C MET A 1 72.12 -57.12 24.86
N GLN A 2 71.17 -58.07 24.75
CA GLN A 2 69.95 -57.88 23.93
C GLN A 2 68.64 -57.74 24.75
N ARG A 3 68.66 -57.96 26.07
CA ARG A 3 67.47 -57.85 26.94
C ARG A 3 67.09 -56.40 27.30
N HIS A 4 68.05 -55.49 27.40
CA HIS A 4 67.76 -54.08 27.74
C HIS A 4 67.08 -53.30 26.60
N LYS A 5 67.30 -53.69 25.34
CA LYS A 5 66.68 -53.02 24.18
C LYS A 5 65.17 -53.25 24.09
N ARG A 6 64.67 -54.39 24.56
CA ARG A 6 63.24 -54.72 24.56
C ARG A 6 62.47 -54.00 25.67
N GLY A 7 63.07 -53.86 26.86
CA GLY A 7 62.47 -53.09 27.96
C GLY A 7 62.34 -51.60 27.66
N ALA A 8 63.37 -51.01 27.01
CA ALA A 8 63.33 -49.61 26.59
C ALA A 8 62.25 -49.34 25.53
N VAL A 9 62.05 -50.25 24.57
CA VAL A 9 61.01 -50.13 23.55
C VAL A 9 59.61 -50.27 24.16
N PHE A 10 59.42 -51.22 25.09
CA PHE A 10 58.15 -51.34 25.82
C PHE A 10 57.84 -50.11 26.69
N LEU A 11 58.85 -49.52 27.33
CA LEU A 11 58.69 -48.27 28.09
C LEU A 11 58.35 -47.09 27.18
N PHE A 12 58.99 -46.99 26.01
CA PHE A 12 58.70 -45.94 25.03
C PHE A 12 57.28 -46.07 24.45
N ILE A 13 56.86 -47.28 24.10
CA ILE A 13 55.49 -47.55 23.63
C ILE A 13 54.49 -47.31 24.76
N ALA A 14 54.79 -47.71 26.00
CA ALA A 14 53.95 -47.39 27.16
C ALA A 14 53.85 -45.87 27.37
N LEU A 15 54.94 -45.10 27.28
CA LEU A 15 54.89 -43.64 27.36
C LEU A 15 54.12 -42.99 26.21
N LEU A 16 54.18 -43.57 25.00
CA LEU A 16 53.44 -43.07 23.82
C LEU A 16 51.95 -43.41 23.87
N VAL A 17 51.58 -44.58 24.41
CA VAL A 17 50.19 -45.06 24.49
C VAL A 17 49.49 -44.64 25.79
N LEU A 18 50.24 -44.21 26.82
CA LEU A 18 49.69 -43.57 28.04
C LEU A 18 49.48 -42.06 27.88
N ASN A 19 49.79 -41.48 26.71
CA ASN A 19 49.59 -40.05 26.41
C ASN A 19 48.33 -39.68 25.58
N PRO A 20 47.20 -40.42 25.55
CA PRO A 20 46.00 -39.95 24.85
C PRO A 20 45.17 -38.98 25.70
N TRP A 21 45.61 -38.61 26.90
CA TRP A 21 44.84 -37.80 27.85
C TRP A 21 45.49 -36.48 28.24
N ALA A 22 46.44 -35.98 27.47
CA ALA A 22 46.62 -34.54 27.40
C ALA A 22 45.41 -33.93 26.67
N ALA A 23 44.23 -34.06 27.27
CA ALA A 23 43.16 -33.11 27.05
C ALA A 23 43.79 -31.77 27.43
N VAL A 24 44.18 -31.00 26.41
CA VAL A 24 44.45 -29.59 26.60
C VAL A 24 43.11 -29.06 27.08
N LEU A 25 43.00 -28.89 28.41
CA LEU A 25 41.88 -28.19 29.02
C LEU A 25 42.05 -26.75 28.56
N VAL A 26 41.49 -26.45 27.39
CA VAL A 26 41.37 -25.09 26.89
C VAL A 26 40.28 -24.45 27.71
N SER A 27 40.65 -23.78 28.80
CA SER A 27 39.74 -22.88 29.50
C SER A 27 39.63 -21.58 28.70
N ALA A 28 38.41 -21.08 28.49
CA ALA A 28 38.24 -19.72 28.02
C ALA A 28 38.98 -18.77 28.97
N ASN A 29 39.68 -17.76 28.44
CA ASN A 29 40.42 -16.82 29.27
C ASN A 29 39.41 -16.08 30.16
N GLY A 30 39.52 -16.19 31.49
CA GLY A 30 38.55 -15.67 32.46
C GLY A 30 38.48 -14.14 32.57
N THR A 31 39.24 -13.43 31.74
CA THR A 31 39.18 -11.97 31.62
C THR A 31 37.89 -11.56 30.94
N THR A 32 37.04 -10.86 31.66
CA THR A 32 35.90 -10.14 31.09
C THR A 32 36.40 -9.05 30.14
N GLY A 33 35.77 -8.94 28.98
CA GLY A 33 36.11 -7.96 27.95
C GLY A 33 35.00 -7.86 26.92
N SER A 34 35.11 -6.86 26.04
CA SER A 34 34.20 -6.64 24.92
C SER A 34 35.00 -6.46 23.64
N VAL A 35 34.51 -7.02 22.53
CA VAL A 35 35.07 -6.79 21.19
C VAL A 35 34.18 -5.75 20.52
N ASN A 36 34.69 -4.52 20.41
CA ASN A 36 33.92 -3.36 19.92
C ASN A 36 34.58 -2.69 18.71
N VAL A 37 35.49 -3.40 18.04
CA VAL A 37 36.19 -2.92 16.84
C VAL A 37 36.13 -3.97 15.75
N PHE A 38 36.13 -3.51 14.50
CA PHE A 38 36.28 -4.36 13.33
C PHE A 38 37.72 -4.87 13.21
N ALA A 39 37.92 -5.89 12.38
CA ALA A 39 39.23 -6.42 12.00
C ALA A 39 40.16 -5.27 11.58
N GLY A 40 41.39 -5.26 12.08
CA GLY A 40 42.34 -4.15 11.90
C GLY A 40 42.19 -2.99 12.88
N GLY A 41 41.28 -3.07 13.86
CA GLY A 41 41.15 -2.09 14.95
C GLY A 41 40.30 -0.87 14.63
N PHE A 42 39.49 -0.91 13.57
CA PHE A 42 38.62 0.20 13.19
C PHE A 42 37.38 0.28 14.08
N SER A 43 37.02 1.49 14.52
CA SER A 43 35.78 1.74 15.28
C SER A 43 34.54 1.89 14.38
N ASN A 44 34.73 2.13 13.09
CA ASN A 44 33.68 2.26 12.08
C ASN A 44 34.18 1.72 10.74
N VAL A 45 33.29 1.08 9.97
CA VAL A 45 33.57 0.64 8.61
C VAL A 45 32.37 1.01 7.74
N GLU A 46 32.64 1.67 6.61
CA GLU A 46 31.61 2.00 5.62
C GLU A 46 31.38 0.79 4.71
N VAL A 47 30.12 0.35 4.64
CA VAL A 47 29.71 -0.78 3.80
C VAL A 47 28.83 -0.27 2.68
N ASN A 48 29.36 -0.29 1.46
CA ASN A 48 28.56 0.01 0.28
C ASN A 48 27.71 -1.21 -0.09
N LEU A 49 26.40 -1.06 0.05
CA LEU A 49 25.42 -2.06 -0.37
C LEU A 49 25.06 -1.83 -1.84
N GLN A 50 25.13 -2.89 -2.63
CA GLN A 50 24.69 -2.91 -4.02
C GLN A 50 23.62 -3.99 -4.14
N GLY A 51 22.48 -3.65 -4.73
CA GLY A 51 21.34 -4.56 -4.84
C GLY A 51 21.75 -5.92 -5.41
N SER A 52 21.20 -6.99 -4.83
CA SER A 52 21.46 -8.37 -5.22
C SER A 52 22.90 -8.87 -5.03
N THR A 53 23.73 -8.15 -4.27
CA THR A 53 25.10 -8.59 -3.93
C THR A 53 25.32 -8.58 -2.42
N THR A 54 26.02 -9.59 -1.92
CA THR A 54 26.48 -9.63 -0.53
C THR A 54 27.81 -8.92 -0.41
N ASN A 55 27.95 -8.04 0.58
CA ASN A 55 29.21 -7.38 0.89
C ASN A 55 29.88 -8.06 2.10
N ASN A 56 31.06 -8.64 1.89
CA ASN A 56 31.86 -9.35 2.90
C ASN A 56 33.19 -8.65 3.21
N THR A 57 33.28 -7.34 2.96
CA THR A 57 34.53 -6.58 3.14
C THR A 57 34.81 -6.23 4.60
N SER A 58 33.84 -6.42 5.49
CA SER A 58 33.94 -6.16 6.92
C SER A 58 33.92 -7.46 7.72
N ALA A 59 34.71 -7.51 8.79
CA ALA A 59 34.76 -8.65 9.69
C ALA A 59 35.02 -8.17 11.12
N ILE A 60 34.62 -8.98 12.11
CA ILE A 60 35.00 -8.82 13.52
C ILE A 60 35.96 -9.96 13.85
N GLU A 61 37.17 -9.63 14.29
CA GLU A 61 38.14 -10.63 14.71
C GLU A 61 37.77 -11.16 16.10
N ILE A 62 37.38 -12.43 16.15
CA ILE A 62 37.05 -13.11 17.39
C ILE A 62 38.33 -13.68 18.01
N PRO A 63 38.70 -13.28 19.24
CA PRO A 63 39.84 -13.88 19.94
C PRO A 63 39.59 -15.37 20.17
N ARG A 64 40.65 -16.18 20.09
CA ARG A 64 40.53 -17.61 20.41
C ARG A 64 40.26 -17.82 21.90
N ASN A 65 39.53 -18.89 22.22
CA ASN A 65 39.25 -19.34 23.59
C ASN A 65 38.50 -18.27 24.41
N VAL A 66 37.45 -17.71 23.81
CA VAL A 66 36.50 -16.82 24.49
C VAL A 66 35.10 -17.37 24.37
N THR A 67 34.25 -17.04 25.33
CA THR A 67 32.81 -17.32 25.28
C THR A 67 32.08 -16.00 25.32
N PHE A 68 31.26 -15.72 24.30
CA PHE A 68 30.40 -14.55 24.30
C PHE A 68 29.14 -14.84 25.12
N ASN A 69 28.84 -13.98 26.08
CA ASN A 69 27.60 -14.05 26.85
C ASN A 69 26.46 -13.27 26.18
N SER A 70 26.80 -12.30 25.32
CA SER A 70 25.85 -11.50 24.54
C SER A 70 26.56 -10.86 23.35
N ALA A 71 25.79 -10.58 22.31
CA ALA A 71 26.19 -9.74 21.18
C ALA A 71 25.02 -8.80 20.87
N SER A 72 25.32 -7.56 20.50
CA SER A 72 24.32 -6.57 20.10
C SER A 72 24.91 -5.70 19.00
N PHE A 73 24.11 -5.42 17.99
CA PHE A 73 24.42 -4.46 16.95
C PHE A 73 23.29 -3.45 16.86
N LEU A 74 23.64 -2.23 16.46
CA LEU A 74 22.69 -1.18 16.14
C LEU A 74 22.81 -0.90 14.64
N ILE A 75 21.69 -1.00 13.93
CA ILE A 75 21.62 -0.65 12.51
C ILE A 75 20.83 0.64 12.44
N GLU A 76 21.51 1.71 12.05
CA GLU A 76 20.91 3.02 11.82
C GLU A 76 20.98 3.34 10.34
N ALA A 77 20.01 4.12 9.87
CA ALA A 77 20.07 4.72 8.56
C ALA A 77 19.61 6.17 8.64
N ASP A 78 20.23 7.01 7.83
CA ASP A 78 19.81 8.40 7.67
C ASP A 78 18.72 8.48 6.60
N ALA A 79 17.62 9.15 6.93
CA ALA A 79 16.51 9.36 6.00
C ALA A 79 16.90 10.25 4.81
N SER A 80 17.95 11.10 4.93
CA SER A 80 18.43 11.92 3.80
C SER A 80 19.21 11.13 2.76
N GLU A 81 19.69 9.94 3.10
CA GLU A 81 20.46 9.09 2.20
C GLU A 81 19.57 8.25 1.29
N THR A 82 20.14 7.78 0.17
CA THR A 82 19.42 6.86 -0.71
C THR A 82 19.22 5.53 0.00
N SER A 83 17.97 5.06 0.06
CA SER A 83 17.69 3.79 0.70
C SER A 83 18.42 2.62 0.00
N PRO A 84 19.04 1.69 0.76
CA PRO A 84 19.62 0.47 0.21
C PRO A 84 18.55 -0.57 -0.20
N GLY A 85 17.25 -0.26 -0.05
CA GLY A 85 16.18 -1.22 -0.28
C GLY A 85 16.00 -2.16 0.91
N SER A 86 15.81 -3.44 0.62
CA SER A 86 15.77 -4.50 1.64
C SER A 86 17.18 -4.91 2.05
N VAL A 87 17.42 -4.99 3.35
CA VAL A 87 18.73 -5.33 3.92
C VAL A 87 18.58 -6.52 4.85
N TRP A 88 19.59 -7.38 4.88
CA TRP A 88 19.71 -8.47 5.84
C TRP A 88 21.15 -8.59 6.33
N LEU A 89 21.30 -9.24 7.48
CA LEU A 89 22.57 -9.58 8.10
C LEU A 89 22.58 -11.10 8.30
N ASP A 90 23.62 -11.73 7.76
CA ASP A 90 23.93 -13.16 7.89
C ASP A 90 25.40 -13.24 8.34
N ILE A 91 25.58 -13.44 9.64
CA ILE A 91 26.84 -13.62 10.34
C ILE A 91 27.16 -15.10 10.27
N ASP A 92 28.36 -15.42 9.76
CA ASP A 92 28.86 -16.78 9.53
C ASP A 92 28.43 -17.46 8.22
N GLN A 93 27.48 -16.85 7.49
CA GLN A 93 27.07 -17.26 6.14
C GLN A 93 26.49 -18.68 6.11
N ASP A 94 25.82 -19.10 7.17
CA ASP A 94 25.12 -20.39 7.22
C ASP A 94 23.81 -20.41 6.41
N GLY A 95 23.38 -19.27 5.88
CA GLY A 95 22.15 -19.09 5.11
C GLY A 95 20.92 -18.74 5.94
N SER A 96 21.08 -18.52 7.24
CA SER A 96 20.07 -17.99 8.15
C SER A 96 20.43 -16.56 8.54
N ASN A 97 19.50 -15.62 8.32
CA ASN A 97 19.76 -14.22 8.67
C ASN A 97 19.56 -14.00 10.18
N GLU A 98 20.54 -13.45 10.89
CA GLU A 98 20.36 -12.92 12.26
C GLU A 98 19.36 -11.79 12.30
N TRP A 99 19.30 -11.00 11.22
CA TRP A 99 18.39 -9.88 11.12
C TRP A 99 18.05 -9.59 9.66
N ALA A 100 16.81 -9.17 9.41
CA ALA A 100 16.39 -8.73 8.10
C ALA A 100 15.35 -7.60 8.21
N PHE A 101 15.54 -6.54 7.43
CA PHE A 101 14.50 -5.58 7.12
C PHE A 101 13.78 -6.03 5.84
N THR A 102 12.95 -7.05 6.01
CA THR A 102 12.15 -7.65 4.94
C THR A 102 10.76 -7.97 5.48
N GLY A 103 9.74 -7.76 4.65
CA GLY A 103 8.36 -8.02 5.06
C GLY A 103 7.37 -7.31 4.16
N THR A 104 6.16 -7.86 4.08
CA THR A 104 5.05 -7.21 3.39
C THR A 104 4.75 -5.86 4.05
N GLY A 105 4.75 -4.81 3.25
CA GLY A 105 4.48 -3.44 3.69
C GLY A 105 5.57 -2.76 4.51
N TYR A 106 6.77 -3.33 4.56
CA TYR A 106 7.92 -2.70 5.24
C TYR A 106 8.54 -1.58 4.40
N GLY A 107 8.25 -1.56 3.09
CA GLY A 107 8.90 -0.66 2.15
C GLY A 107 10.39 -0.93 2.08
N ASN A 108 11.16 0.14 1.94
CA ASN A 108 12.61 0.08 1.93
C ASN A 108 13.19 0.52 3.28
N PHE A 109 14.39 0.04 3.64
CA PHE A 109 15.04 0.45 4.87
C PHE A 109 15.28 1.98 4.86
N ALA A 110 14.99 2.66 5.95
CA ALA A 110 14.95 4.12 6.08
C ALA A 110 13.84 4.86 5.29
N HIS A 111 13.29 4.28 4.23
CA HIS A 111 12.27 4.92 3.37
C HIS A 111 10.99 4.08 3.29
N GLN A 112 9.98 4.48 4.07
CA GLN A 112 8.67 3.83 4.01
C GLN A 112 7.86 4.37 2.82
N ASN A 113 7.77 3.57 1.77
CA ASN A 113 7.17 3.90 0.48
C ASN A 113 6.04 2.94 0.07
N THR A 114 5.57 2.10 0.99
CA THR A 114 4.49 1.14 0.74
C THR A 114 3.43 1.15 1.84
N PHE A 115 2.23 0.73 1.49
CA PHE A 115 1.17 0.38 2.43
C PHE A 115 1.43 -0.99 3.04
N ASN A 116 0.66 -1.37 4.07
CA ASN A 116 0.77 -2.66 4.77
C ASN A 116 0.69 -3.91 3.88
N ASP A 117 0.17 -3.80 2.65
CA ASP A 117 0.11 -4.88 1.65
C ASP A 117 1.21 -4.79 0.57
N SER A 118 2.19 -3.89 0.75
CA SER A 118 3.27 -3.58 -0.20
C SER A 118 2.84 -2.80 -1.45
N SER A 119 1.60 -2.35 -1.57
CA SER A 119 1.25 -1.44 -2.66
C SER A 119 1.89 -0.06 -2.45
N THR A 120 2.16 0.67 -3.53
CA THR A 120 2.73 2.04 -3.47
C THR A 120 1.66 3.12 -3.65
N TYR A 121 0.44 2.73 -4.01
CA TYR A 121 -0.71 3.62 -4.16
C TYR A 121 -2.00 2.89 -3.77
N LYS A 122 -3.03 3.68 -3.47
CA LYS A 122 -4.40 3.19 -3.19
C LYS A 122 -5.41 4.02 -3.97
N VAL A 123 -6.46 3.35 -4.43
CA VAL A 123 -7.67 4.00 -4.96
C VAL A 123 -8.80 3.62 -4.03
N LEU A 124 -9.30 4.61 -3.29
CA LEU A 124 -10.37 4.42 -2.32
C LEU A 124 -11.66 5.00 -2.91
N PRO A 125 -12.67 4.17 -3.25
CA PRO A 125 -13.97 4.69 -3.60
C PRO A 125 -14.61 5.34 -2.36
N SER A 126 -15.18 6.52 -2.53
CA SER A 126 -16.01 7.19 -1.52
C SER A 126 -17.41 7.40 -2.08
N ASN A 127 -18.41 6.91 -1.36
CA ASN A 127 -19.83 7.06 -1.69
C ASN A 127 -20.49 8.17 -0.83
N GLY A 128 -19.74 9.20 -0.45
CA GLY A 128 -20.23 10.40 0.25
C GLY A 128 -20.57 10.21 1.73
N SER A 129 -20.89 8.99 2.18
CA SER A 129 -21.37 8.74 3.54
C SER A 129 -20.43 7.90 4.40
N ASN A 130 -19.57 7.09 3.78
CA ASN A 130 -18.65 6.21 4.49
C ASN A 130 -17.21 6.65 4.22
N TRP A 131 -16.53 7.11 5.26
CA TRP A 131 -15.09 7.29 5.23
C TRP A 131 -14.44 5.91 5.14
N SER A 132 -14.01 5.51 3.95
CA SER A 132 -13.15 4.33 3.80
C SER A 132 -11.85 4.61 4.57
N THR A 133 -11.59 3.87 5.64
CA THR A 133 -10.32 3.96 6.36
C THR A 133 -9.20 3.62 5.39
N SER A 134 -8.23 4.53 5.25
CA SER A 134 -7.03 4.29 4.44
C SER A 134 -6.29 3.07 4.94
N ASP A 135 -5.70 2.29 4.03
CA ASP A 135 -4.79 1.22 4.42
C ASP A 135 -3.61 1.81 5.22
N PRO A 136 -3.21 1.16 6.32
CA PRO A 136 -2.18 1.70 7.19
C PRO A 136 -0.79 1.58 6.53
N ILE A 137 0.11 2.45 6.98
CA ILE A 137 1.53 2.39 6.70
C ILE A 137 2.24 1.82 7.94
N LEU A 138 3.10 0.82 7.76
CA LEU A 138 3.83 0.22 8.88
C LEU A 138 5.05 1.09 9.23
N LEU A 139 5.21 1.46 10.50
CA LEU A 139 6.41 2.16 10.95
C LEU A 139 7.23 1.24 11.87
N PRO A 140 8.57 1.21 11.73
CA PRO A 140 9.42 0.47 12.65
C PRO A 140 9.21 0.95 14.10
N HIS A 141 9.32 0.01 15.05
CA HIS A 141 9.23 0.35 16.46
C HIS A 141 10.35 1.32 16.84
N SER A 142 9.99 2.47 17.42
CA SER A 142 10.90 3.58 17.75
C SER A 142 11.41 4.41 16.56
N ALA A 143 10.83 4.26 15.36
CA ALA A 143 11.12 5.19 14.27
C ALA A 143 10.65 6.61 14.60
N SER A 144 11.44 7.60 14.22
CA SER A 144 11.01 9.00 14.17
C SER A 144 10.67 9.37 12.73
N LEU A 145 9.58 10.10 12.53
CA LEU A 145 9.20 10.59 11.21
C LEU A 145 9.96 11.89 10.94
N TYR A 146 10.71 11.92 9.84
CA TYR A 146 11.48 13.10 9.42
C TYR A 146 10.67 13.96 8.44
N THR A 147 10.27 13.39 7.31
CA THR A 147 9.42 14.00 6.29
C THR A 147 8.28 13.05 5.90
N ALA A 148 7.17 13.61 5.42
CA ALA A 148 6.05 12.85 4.88
C ALA A 148 5.46 13.61 3.71
N ASP A 149 5.56 13.03 2.52
CA ASP A 149 5.01 13.57 1.28
C ASP A 149 3.92 12.62 0.76
N MET A 150 2.73 13.17 0.51
CA MET A 150 1.60 12.42 -0.03
C MET A 150 1.01 13.15 -1.22
N ASN A 151 0.92 12.48 -2.37
CA ASN A 151 0.23 12.99 -3.54
C ASN A 151 -1.17 12.37 -3.61
N MET A 152 -2.20 13.20 -3.57
CA MET A 152 -3.60 12.77 -3.61
C MET A 152 -4.32 13.42 -4.79
N SER A 153 -5.15 12.63 -5.48
CA SER A 153 -6.04 13.13 -6.52
C SER A 153 -7.45 12.59 -6.29
N PHE A 154 -8.44 13.35 -6.75
CA PHE A 154 -9.85 13.01 -6.66
C PHE A 154 -10.51 13.15 -8.03
N SER A 155 -11.34 12.17 -8.40
CA SER A 155 -12.15 12.20 -9.62
C SER A 155 -13.61 11.90 -9.25
N PRO A 156 -14.53 12.87 -9.39
CA PRO A 156 -15.94 12.61 -9.14
C PRO A 156 -16.56 11.79 -10.27
N GLN A 157 -17.30 10.75 -9.94
CA GLN A 157 -18.25 10.16 -10.87
C GLN A 157 -19.57 10.93 -10.77
N LEU A 158 -19.76 11.91 -11.65
CA LEU A 158 -21.06 12.55 -11.82
C LEU A 158 -21.92 11.62 -12.67
N SER A 159 -22.96 11.05 -12.07
CA SER A 159 -23.94 10.26 -12.80
C SER A 159 -24.80 11.22 -13.65
N GLY A 160 -24.28 11.57 -14.83
CA GLY A 160 -25.01 12.32 -15.85
C GLY A 160 -25.80 11.37 -16.76
N GLY A 161 -26.90 11.87 -17.32
CA GLY A 161 -27.69 11.17 -18.32
C GLY A 161 -28.14 12.14 -19.41
N MET A 162 -28.38 11.62 -20.61
CA MET A 162 -29.08 12.39 -21.65
C MET A 162 -30.57 12.05 -21.56
N LEU A 163 -31.42 13.06 -21.39
CA LEU A 163 -32.86 12.90 -21.53
C LEU A 163 -33.27 13.30 -22.93
N GLN A 164 -33.92 12.38 -23.66
CA GLN A 164 -34.52 12.73 -24.94
C GLN A 164 -35.76 13.59 -24.68
N VAL A 165 -35.56 14.89 -24.76
CA VAL A 165 -36.62 15.90 -24.76
C VAL A 165 -36.78 16.38 -26.20
N GLY A 166 -38.03 16.48 -26.68
CA GLY A 166 -38.32 16.84 -28.07
C GLY A 166 -37.95 18.29 -28.40
N GLN A 167 -38.69 18.91 -29.33
CA GLN A 167 -38.53 20.34 -29.57
C GLN A 167 -38.96 21.13 -28.34
N LEU A 168 -38.06 21.95 -27.82
CA LEU A 168 -38.30 22.84 -26.69
C LEU A 168 -38.48 24.28 -27.19
N LEU A 169 -39.42 24.98 -26.57
CA LEU A 169 -39.67 26.41 -26.77
C LEU A 169 -38.89 27.23 -25.75
N ASP A 170 -38.89 26.80 -24.49
CA ASP A 170 -38.22 27.51 -23.41
C ASP A 170 -37.83 26.55 -22.27
N MET A 171 -36.89 26.97 -21.44
CA MET A 171 -36.52 26.28 -20.21
C MET A 171 -36.25 27.26 -19.07
N VAL A 172 -36.71 26.92 -17.87
CA VAL A 172 -36.46 27.69 -16.65
C VAL A 172 -35.89 26.77 -15.59
N ILE A 173 -34.94 27.29 -14.81
CA ILE A 173 -34.26 26.55 -13.74
C ILE A 173 -34.74 27.10 -12.39
N GLY A 174 -35.04 26.21 -11.45
CA GLY A 174 -35.35 26.57 -10.07
C GLY A 174 -35.78 25.35 -9.25
N ASP A 175 -35.80 25.49 -7.93
CA ASP A 175 -36.21 24.43 -7.00
C ASP A 175 -37.75 24.32 -6.95
N VAL A 176 -38.33 23.45 -7.78
CA VAL A 176 -39.78 23.29 -7.94
C VAL A 176 -40.35 22.31 -6.91
N ASN A 177 -39.52 21.38 -6.44
CA ASN A 177 -39.90 20.33 -5.50
C ASN A 177 -39.46 20.62 -4.03
N ASN A 178 -38.76 21.73 -3.80
CA ASN A 178 -38.22 22.20 -2.52
C ASN A 178 -37.23 21.21 -1.87
N ASP A 179 -36.36 20.57 -2.69
CA ASP A 179 -35.31 19.65 -2.23
C ASP A 179 -33.92 20.30 -2.13
N SER A 180 -33.84 21.63 -2.32
CA SER A 180 -32.61 22.43 -2.32
C SER A 180 -31.66 22.17 -3.49
N ASN A 181 -32.07 21.39 -4.49
CA ASN A 181 -31.41 21.30 -5.78
C ASN A 181 -32.27 22.00 -6.85
N ASP A 182 -31.60 22.53 -7.86
CA ASP A 182 -32.30 23.15 -8.99
C ASP A 182 -32.94 22.07 -9.88
N ASP A 183 -34.25 22.21 -10.13
CA ASP A 183 -34.98 21.48 -11.16
C ASP A 183 -35.01 22.27 -12.48
N VAL A 184 -35.39 21.61 -13.57
CA VAL A 184 -35.55 22.24 -14.89
C VAL A 184 -36.99 22.10 -15.36
N VAL A 185 -37.68 23.21 -15.56
CA VAL A 185 -39.00 23.28 -16.18
C VAL A 185 -38.84 23.48 -17.68
N LEU A 186 -39.41 22.58 -18.47
CA LEU A 186 -39.33 22.58 -19.93
C LEU A 186 -40.69 22.96 -20.53
N LEU A 187 -40.70 23.89 -21.47
CA LEU A 187 -41.87 24.25 -22.26
C LEU A 187 -41.69 23.74 -23.69
N SER A 188 -42.69 23.05 -24.24
CA SER A 188 -42.72 22.59 -25.63
C SER A 188 -43.98 23.08 -26.34
N ASN A 189 -43.89 23.36 -27.65
CA ASN A 189 -45.02 23.68 -28.53
C ASN A 189 -45.60 22.43 -29.22
N SER A 190 -45.08 21.23 -28.91
CA SER A 190 -45.57 19.95 -29.39
C SER A 190 -45.90 19.04 -28.22
N ASN A 191 -47.15 18.61 -28.11
CA ASN A 191 -47.56 17.58 -27.14
C ASN A 191 -47.25 16.15 -27.62
N ASN A 192 -46.53 16.00 -28.75
CA ASN A 192 -46.24 14.69 -29.32
C ASN A 192 -45.48 13.89 -28.26
N THR A 193 -46.15 12.87 -27.75
CA THR A 193 -45.72 11.98 -26.68
C THR A 193 -44.37 11.36 -27.00
N ILE A 194 -43.28 12.04 -26.65
CA ILE A 194 -42.00 11.39 -26.38
C ILE A 194 -42.06 10.99 -24.92
N GLY A 195 -42.80 9.91 -24.66
CA GLY A 195 -42.72 9.19 -23.40
C GLY A 195 -41.50 8.29 -23.43
N ILE A 196 -40.53 8.50 -22.54
CA ILE A 196 -39.49 7.52 -22.26
C ILE A 196 -40.07 6.54 -21.23
N GLY A 197 -40.20 5.26 -21.59
CA GLY A 197 -40.45 4.17 -20.63
C GLY A 197 -41.59 3.18 -20.95
N SER A 198 -42.42 3.42 -21.98
CA SER A 198 -43.42 2.43 -22.40
C SER A 198 -42.85 1.54 -23.51
N ASN A 199 -42.29 0.39 -23.15
CA ASN A 199 -42.09 -0.74 -24.07
C ASN A 199 -43.45 -1.36 -24.46
N ASN A 200 -44.37 -0.54 -24.97
CA ASN A 200 -45.59 -1.01 -25.62
C ASN A 200 -45.79 -0.26 -26.94
N SER A 201 -44.85 -0.47 -27.86
CA SER A 201 -45.06 -0.20 -29.29
C SER A 201 -46.00 -1.24 -29.89
N THR A 202 -47.29 -1.20 -29.53
CA THR A 202 -48.36 -1.81 -30.32
C THR A 202 -49.68 -1.09 -30.03
N GLY A 203 -50.05 -0.14 -30.90
CA GLY A 203 -51.42 0.37 -30.86
C GLY A 203 -51.56 1.79 -31.35
N VAL A 204 -51.83 1.92 -32.64
CA VAL A 204 -52.67 2.99 -33.17
C VAL A 204 -53.94 3.06 -32.33
N GLY A 205 -54.16 4.18 -31.63
CA GLY A 205 -55.28 4.32 -30.70
C GLY A 205 -55.44 5.70 -30.11
N SER A 206 -55.74 6.68 -30.98
CA SER A 206 -56.62 7.82 -30.68
C SER A 206 -56.34 8.66 -29.43
N ASN A 207 -55.42 9.61 -29.57
CA ASN A 207 -55.86 11.01 -29.48
C ASN A 207 -55.20 11.81 -30.61
N ASN A 208 -55.90 11.85 -31.74
CA ASN A 208 -55.65 12.80 -32.81
C ASN A 208 -55.91 14.21 -32.25
N SER A 209 -54.89 14.84 -31.71
CA SER A 209 -54.84 16.31 -31.65
C SER A 209 -53.67 16.74 -32.52
N THR A 210 -53.96 16.91 -33.80
CA THR A 210 -53.25 17.80 -34.73
C THR A 210 -53.46 19.27 -34.32
N GLY A 211 -53.31 19.57 -33.03
CA GLY A 211 -53.62 20.85 -32.42
C GLY A 211 -52.48 21.22 -31.48
N ILE A 212 -51.77 22.28 -31.86
CA ILE A 212 -50.71 22.95 -31.11
C ILE A 212 -51.21 23.20 -29.68
N SER A 213 -50.70 22.46 -28.70
CA SER A 213 -51.00 22.69 -27.29
C SER A 213 -49.66 22.75 -26.57
N THR A 214 -49.31 23.95 -26.11
CA THR A 214 -48.09 24.20 -25.35
C THR A 214 -48.11 23.35 -24.08
N ALA A 215 -47.07 22.57 -23.82
CA ALA A 215 -47.01 21.65 -22.70
C ALA A 215 -45.76 21.86 -21.85
N ILE A 216 -45.88 21.58 -20.55
CA ILE A 216 -44.80 21.67 -19.57
C ILE A 216 -44.41 20.26 -19.08
N SER A 217 -43.10 20.03 -18.90
CA SER A 217 -42.55 18.88 -18.18
C SER A 217 -41.47 19.37 -17.23
N ILE A 218 -41.35 18.74 -16.06
CA ILE A 218 -40.33 19.08 -15.06
C ILE A 218 -39.30 17.97 -15.05
N VAL A 219 -38.03 18.31 -15.18
CA VAL A 219 -36.89 17.43 -15.00
C VAL A 219 -36.28 17.68 -13.64
N THR A 220 -36.21 16.62 -12.84
CA THR A 220 -35.62 16.65 -11.51
C THR A 220 -34.43 15.68 -11.47
N TRP A 221 -33.44 15.99 -10.64
CA TRP A 221 -32.35 15.06 -10.35
C TRP A 221 -32.48 14.54 -8.93
N ASN A 222 -32.32 13.23 -8.73
CA ASN A 222 -32.08 12.70 -7.40
C ASN A 222 -30.98 11.64 -7.42
N ALA A 223 -30.36 11.42 -6.26
CA ALA A 223 -29.22 10.51 -6.11
C ALA A 223 -29.55 9.03 -6.40
N THR A 224 -30.82 8.64 -6.38
CA THR A 224 -31.27 7.23 -6.51
C THR A 224 -31.62 6.86 -7.96
N SER A 225 -32.33 7.73 -8.69
CA SER A 225 -32.83 7.49 -10.05
C SER A 225 -32.17 8.37 -11.11
N GLY A 226 -31.27 9.27 -10.73
CA GLY A 226 -30.63 10.22 -11.64
C GLY A 226 -31.63 11.26 -12.16
N LEU A 227 -31.46 11.68 -13.42
CA LEU A 227 -32.37 12.60 -14.10
C LEU A 227 -33.69 11.91 -14.46
N THR A 228 -34.80 12.43 -13.97
CA THR A 228 -36.16 11.94 -14.25
C THR A 228 -37.05 13.09 -14.70
N ASN A 229 -38.01 12.82 -15.58
CA ASN A 229 -38.97 13.84 -16.04
C ASN A 229 -40.42 13.45 -15.71
N THR A 230 -41.26 14.46 -15.47
CA THR A 230 -42.71 14.26 -15.34
C THR A 230 -43.33 14.03 -16.72
N SER A 231 -44.51 13.39 -16.74
CA SER A 231 -45.37 13.40 -17.93
C SER A 231 -45.64 14.84 -18.38
N TRP A 232 -45.74 15.06 -19.69
CA TRP A 232 -46.09 16.36 -20.27
C TRP A 232 -47.52 16.77 -19.90
N VAL A 233 -47.68 17.98 -19.36
CA VAL A 233 -48.97 18.57 -18.97
C VAL A 233 -49.27 19.76 -19.87
N SER A 234 -50.41 19.77 -20.56
CA SER A 234 -50.82 20.91 -21.38
C SER A 234 -51.05 22.16 -20.50
N THR A 235 -50.59 23.31 -20.98
CA THR A 235 -50.69 24.61 -20.28
C THR A 235 -52.04 25.28 -20.47
N CYS A 236 -52.76 24.98 -21.55
CA CYS A 236 -54.18 25.27 -21.83
C CYS A 236 -54.46 24.81 -23.28
N ASP A 237 -55.45 23.93 -23.50
CA ASP A 237 -56.05 23.82 -24.83
C ASP A 237 -56.79 25.13 -25.13
N ASN A 238 -56.31 25.91 -26.11
CA ASN A 238 -57.08 26.98 -26.73
C ASN A 238 -57.40 28.20 -25.82
N ALA A 239 -56.40 28.79 -25.15
CA ALA A 239 -56.55 30.14 -24.59
C ALA A 239 -56.62 31.18 -25.72
N THR A 240 -57.83 31.48 -26.21
CA THR A 240 -58.08 32.66 -27.04
C THR A 240 -58.05 33.91 -26.15
N TYR A 241 -57.12 34.82 -26.44
CA TYR A 241 -57.12 36.17 -25.88
C TYR A 241 -58.49 36.83 -26.16
N SER A 242 -59.17 37.30 -25.12
CA SER A 242 -60.33 38.21 -25.23
C SER A 242 -59.86 39.64 -25.47
#